data_AF-A0A1V5BPI6-F1
#
_entry.id   AF-A0A1V5BPI6-F1
#
_cell.length_a   1.000
_cell.length_b   1.000
_cell.length_c   1.000
_cell.angle_alpha   90.00
_cell.angle_beta   90.00
_cell.angle_gamma   90.00
#
_symmetry.space_group_name_H-M   'P 1'
#
loop_
_entity.id
_entity.type
_entity.pdbx_description
1 polymer ?
#
loop_
_entity_poly.entity_id
_entity_poly.type
_entity_poly.pdbx_seq_one_letter_code
_entity_poly.pdbx_strand_id
1 'polypeptide(L)' 'MDKRKEKVPSHIPQREIEALARRLFPAIQEYFESEQGQKEFQEWKEQKEKEIKSE' A
#
# COMPACT_ATOMS: atom_id res chain seq x y z
N MET A 1 24.33 -5.51 9.64
CA MET A 1 24.11 -4.69 8.44
C MET A 1 22.73 -4.07 8.54
N ASP A 2 22.62 -2.93 9.22
CA ASP A 2 21.37 -2.18 9.29
C ASP A 2 21.10 -1.60 7.90
N LYS A 3 20.13 -2.18 7.19
CA LYS A 3 19.53 -1.56 6.01
C LYS A 3 18.83 -0.28 6.48
N ARG A 4 19.59 0.80 6.61
CA ARG A 4 19.05 2.15 6.85
C ARG A 4 18.09 2.41 5.70
N LYS A 5 16.79 2.45 6.02
CA LYS A 5 15.73 2.84 5.10
C LYS A 5 16.19 4.11 4.41
N GLU A 6 16.45 4.01 3.10
CA GLU A 6 16.83 5.15 2.27
C GLU A 6 15.69 6.17 2.40
N LYS A 7 15.98 7.28 3.11
CA LYS A 7 14.99 8.34 3.29
C LYS A 7 14.81 8.97 1.92
N VAL A 8 13.72 8.61 1.24
CA VAL A 8 13.26 9.33 0.05
C VAL A 8 13.26 10.81 0.42
N PRO A 9 14.01 11.67 -0.30
CA PRO A 9 14.10 13.09 0.03
C PRO A 9 12.73 13.72 -0.22
N SER A 10 11.90 13.68 0.82
CA SER A 10 10.60 14.32 0.84
C SER A 10 10.77 15.69 1.47
N HIS A 11 10.24 16.72 0.80
CA HIS A 11 10.08 18.05 1.40
C HIS A 11 9.07 18.03 2.57
N ILE A 12 8.32 16.93 2.73
CA ILE A 12 7.35 16.72 3.80
C ILE A 12 8.08 16.11 5.01
N PRO A 13 8.00 16.72 6.20
CA PRO A 13 8.60 16.16 7.41
C PRO A 13 8.02 14.76 7.72
N GLN A 14 8.88 13.85 8.16
CA GLN A 14 8.49 12.46 8.48
C GLN A 14 7.34 12.37 9.48
N ARG A 15 7.30 13.27 10.46
CA ARG A 15 6.23 13.34 11.46
C ARG A 15 4.86 13.59 10.84
N GLU A 16 4.79 14.38 9.77
CA GLU A 16 3.54 14.68 9.07
C GLU A 16 3.07 13.46 8.28
N ILE A 17 3.99 12.75 7.63
CA ILE A 17 3.70 11.48 6.94
C ILE A 17 3.16 10.46 7.96
N GLU A 18 3.78 10.36 9.13
CA GLU A 18 3.32 9.46 10.19
C GLU A 18 1.97 9.86 10.77
N ALA A 19 1.71 11.16 10.94
CA ALA A 19 0.41 11.65 11.39
C ALA A 19 -0.70 11.31 10.39
N LEU A 20 -0.44 11.48 9.10
CA LEU A 20 -1.35 11.09 8.03
C LEU A 20 -1.57 9.58 8.01
N ALA A 21 -0.49 8.79 8.08
CA ALA A 21 -0.58 7.34 8.09
C ALA A 21 -1.42 6.84 9.28
N ARG A 22 -1.20 7.35 10.50
CA ARG A 22 -1.98 6.96 11.68
C ARG A 22 -3.48 7.25 11.53
N ARG A 23 -3.83 8.33 10.83
CA ARG A 23 -5.23 8.71 10.61
C ARG A 23 -5.91 7.89 9.51
N LEU A 24 -5.18 7.61 8.43
CA LEU A 24 -5.72 6.93 7.25
C LEU A 24 -5.67 5.41 7.38
N PHE A 25 -4.70 4.87 8.12
CA PHE A 25 -4.46 3.44 8.23
C PHE A 25 -5.69 2.64 8.70
N PRO A 26 -6.47 3.07 9.73
CA PRO A 26 -7.67 2.34 10.13
C PRO A 26 -8.71 2.23 9.02
N ALA A 27 -8.95 3.33 8.29
CA ALA A 27 -9.93 3.35 7.20
C ALA A 27 -9.46 2.50 5.99
N ILE A 28 -8.16 2.51 5.71
CA ILE A 28 -7.57 1.64 4.68
C ILE A 28 -7.72 0.17 5.08
N GLN A 29 -7.47 -0.16 6.35
CA GLN A 29 -7.59 -1.53 6.85
C GLN A 29 -9.03 -2.03 6.78
N GLU A 30 -9.99 -1.21 7.21
CA GLU A 30 -11.43 -1.52 7.14
C GLU A 30 -11.88 -1.77 5.69
N TYR A 31 -11.47 -0.92 4.74
CA TYR A 31 -11.77 -1.14 3.33
C TYR A 31 -11.11 -2.42 2.79
N PHE A 32 -9.85 -2.65 3.14
CA PHE A 32 -9.10 -3.82 2.68
C PHE A 32 -9.71 -5.13 3.19
N GLU A 33 -10.25 -5.15 4.41
CA GLU A 33 -10.90 -6.32 5.02
C GLU A 33 -12.34 -6.53 4.53
N SER A 34 -12.94 -5.52 3.89
CA SER A 34 -14.28 -5.65 3.31
C SER A 34 -14.32 -6.64 2.15
N GLU A 35 -15.49 -7.25 1.90
CA GLU A 35 -15.69 -8.19 0.79
C GLU A 35 -15.38 -7.53 -0.57
N GLN A 36 -15.73 -6.25 -0.71
CA GLN A 36 -15.45 -5.49 -1.92
C GLN A 36 -13.93 -5.30 -2.12
N GLY A 37 -13.23 -4.86 -1.08
CA GLY A 37 -11.78 -4.66 -1.14
C GLY A 37 -11.02 -5.96 -1.42
N GLN A 38 -11.43 -7.07 -0.81
CA GLN A 38 -10.87 -8.39 -1.10
C GLN A 38 -11.13 -8.82 -2.55
N LYS A 39 -12.35 -8.63 -3.06
CA LYS A 39 -12.68 -8.98 -4.45
C LYS A 39 -11.85 -8.20 -5.46
N GLU A 40 -11.79 -6.88 -5.32
CA GLU A 40 -10.97 -6.00 -6.18
C GLU A 40 -9.48 -6.41 -6.14
N PHE A 41 -8.98 -6.79 -4.95
CA PHE A 41 -7.60 -7.24 -4.79
C PHE A 41 -7.33 -8.60 -5.47
N GLN A 42 -8.27 -9.53 -5.44
CA GLN A 42 -8.13 -10.81 -6.16
C GLN A 42 -8.16 -10.60 -7.67
N GLU A 43 -9.09 -9.80 -8.19
CA GLU A 43 -9.18 -9.47 -9.61
C GLU A 43 -7.89 -8.81 -10.12
N TRP A 44 -7.33 -7.87 -9.33
CA TRP A 44 -6.05 -7.26 -9.63
C TRP A 44 -4.90 -8.28 -9.68
N LYS A 45 -4.84 -9.24 -8.75
CA LYS A 45 -3.82 -10.30 -8.76
C LYS A 45 -3.91 -11.16 -10.02
N GLU A 46 -5.12 -11.57 -10.40
CA GLU A 46 -5.34 -12.36 -11.61
C GLU A 46 -4.91 -11.59 -12.87
N GLN A 47 -5.17 -10.29 -12.93
CA GLN A 47 -4.69 -9.44 -14.01
C GLN A 47 -3.16 -9.36 -14.03
N LYS A 48 -2.50 -9.15 -12.89
CA LYS A 48 -1.03 -9.13 -12.82
C LYS A 48 -0.41 -10.45 -13.23
N GLU A 49 -1.01 -11.58 -12.87
CA GLU A 49 -0.52 -12.90 -13.29
C GLU A 49 -0.65 -13.10 -14.80
N LYS A 50 -1.74 -12.62 -15.40
CA LYS A 50 -1.92 -12.63 -16.86
C LYS A 50 -0.90 -11.74 -17.57
N GLU A 51 -0.67 -10.52 -17.06
CA GLU A 51 0.34 -9.60 -17.59
C GLU A 51 1.75 -10.22 -17.54
N ILE A 52 2.13 -10.84 -16.42
CA ILE A 52 3.43 -11.50 -16.25
C ILE A 52 3.57 -12.74 -17.15
N LYS A 53 2.48 -13.47 -17.40
CA LYS A 53 2.49 -14.64 -18.31
C LYS A 53 2.48 -14.26 -19.79
N SER A 54 2.09 -13.03 -20.12
CA SER A 54 2.05 -12.53 -21.50
C SER A 54 3.33 -11.83 -21.97
N GLU A 55 4.32 -11.69 -21.08
CA GLU A 55 5.65 -11.12 -21.36
C GLU A 55 6.74 -12.21 -21.29
#